data_AF-A0A8T3PQA7-F1
#
_entry.id   AF-A0A8T3PQA7-F1
#
_cell.length_a   1.000
_cell.length_b   1.000
_cell.length_c   1.000
_cell.angle_alpha   90.00
_cell.angle_beta   90.00
_cell.angle_gamma   90.00
#
_symmetry.space_group_name_H-M   'P 1'
#
loop_
_entity.id
_entity.type
_entity.pdbx_description
1 polymer ?
#
loop_
_entity_poly.entity_id
_entity_poly.type
_entity_poly.pdbx_seq_one_letter_code
_entity_poly.pdbx_strand_id
1 'polypeptide(L)'
;MISGGSGPIARIGPEVAPPSTGSELRSPEGKSLDELSRDATQSPDPKARIDALKSLGQWGDEEKVQAAVASALGDQDGEVRGTALASVQGGGVSIPLEALTDMALKDASPKLRLHALDELVERSEPGKIVEQLKQAAEDPDPHVQALAQRWLRRVEGQVRP
;
A
#
# COMPACT_ATOMS: atom_id res chain seq x y z
N MET A 1 66.85 -36.83 -21.75
CA MET A 1 67.15 -35.53 -22.42
C MET A 1 66.06 -35.27 -23.44
N ILE A 2 65.65 -34.00 -23.56
CA ILE A 2 64.60 -33.37 -24.42
C ILE A 2 63.15 -33.81 -24.13
N SER A 3 62.29 -33.00 -23.49
CA SER A 3 61.67 -31.70 -23.83
C SER A 3 60.79 -31.73 -25.08
N GLY A 4 59.51 -31.38 -24.92
CA GLY A 4 58.57 -31.05 -26.00
C GLY A 4 57.12 -31.03 -25.51
N GLY A 5 56.64 -29.87 -25.08
CA GLY A 5 55.24 -29.65 -24.71
C GLY A 5 54.32 -29.41 -25.92
N SER A 6 53.02 -29.65 -25.73
CA SER A 6 51.89 -29.01 -26.41
C SER A 6 50.60 -29.41 -25.69
N GLY A 7 49.87 -28.44 -25.11
CA GLY A 7 48.42 -28.56 -24.88
C GLY A 7 47.67 -28.29 -26.20
N PRO A 8 46.36 -27.96 -26.22
CA PRO A 8 45.27 -28.06 -25.23
C PRO A 8 44.17 -29.04 -25.76
N ILE A 9 42.99 -29.25 -25.15
CA ILE A 9 41.77 -28.44 -25.28
C ILE A 9 40.74 -29.05 -24.31
N ALA A 10 40.29 -28.25 -23.34
CA ALA A 10 39.12 -28.55 -22.52
C ALA A 10 37.89 -28.63 -23.44
N ARG A 11 37.14 -29.73 -23.33
CA ARG A 11 35.81 -29.83 -23.93
C ARG A 11 34.88 -28.84 -23.24
N ILE A 12 34.67 -27.70 -23.89
CA ILE A 12 33.58 -26.78 -23.58
C ILE A 12 32.29 -27.51 -23.98
N GLY A 13 31.58 -28.06 -22.99
CA GLY A 13 30.19 -28.48 -23.21
C GLY A 13 29.36 -27.27 -23.64
N PRO A 14 28.24 -27.45 -24.35
CA PRO A 14 27.40 -26.31 -24.71
C PRO A 14 26.97 -25.62 -23.42
N GLU A 15 27.52 -24.42 -23.20
CA GLU A 15 27.07 -23.49 -22.18
C GLU A 15 25.62 -23.15 -22.53
N VAL A 16 24.71 -23.84 -21.85
CA VAL A 16 23.30 -23.49 -21.86
C VAL A 16 23.23 -22.15 -21.14
N ALA A 17 23.25 -21.07 -21.92
CA ALA A 17 22.92 -19.76 -21.42
C ALA A 17 21.58 -19.88 -20.67
N PRO A 18 21.45 -19.36 -19.43
CA PRO A 18 20.14 -19.26 -18.81
C PRO A 18 19.23 -18.46 -19.76
N PRO A 19 17.91 -18.74 -19.78
CA PRO A 19 17.00 -18.03 -20.66
C PRO A 19 17.15 -16.54 -20.39
N SER A 20 17.33 -15.75 -21.44
CA SER A 20 17.25 -14.29 -21.39
C SER A 20 15.92 -13.91 -20.74
N THR A 21 15.94 -13.68 -19.43
CA THR A 21 14.77 -13.30 -18.66
C THR A 21 14.40 -11.91 -19.09
N GLY A 22 13.15 -11.77 -19.53
CA GLY A 22 12.57 -10.51 -19.97
C GLY A 22 12.84 -9.42 -18.95
N SER A 23 13.11 -8.22 -19.46
CA SER A 23 13.16 -6.94 -18.74
C SER A 23 12.47 -6.99 -17.38
N GLU A 24 13.22 -7.31 -16.32
CA GLU A 24 12.75 -7.15 -14.95
C GLU A 24 12.45 -5.67 -14.78
N LEU A 25 11.19 -5.34 -14.54
CA LEU A 25 10.78 -3.96 -14.32
C LEU A 25 11.52 -3.46 -13.06
N ARG A 26 12.47 -2.56 -13.26
CA ARG A 26 13.29 -1.96 -12.20
C ARG A 26 12.86 -0.54 -11.98
N SER A 27 12.84 -0.14 -10.72
CA SER A 27 12.72 1.28 -10.34
C SER A 27 13.91 2.10 -10.85
N PRO A 28 13.81 3.44 -10.91
CA PRO A 28 14.93 4.32 -11.24
C PRO A 28 16.18 4.08 -10.38
N GLU A 29 15.99 3.59 -9.15
CA GLU A 29 17.05 3.23 -8.20
C GLU A 29 17.63 1.81 -8.43
N GLY A 30 17.16 1.09 -9.45
CA GLY A 30 17.64 -0.23 -9.83
C GLY A 30 17.04 -1.39 -9.04
N LYS A 31 16.16 -1.12 -8.05
CA LYS A 31 15.50 -2.16 -7.25
C LYS A 31 14.44 -2.91 -8.05
N SER A 32 14.40 -4.23 -7.88
CA SER A 32 13.33 -5.07 -8.41
C SER A 32 12.01 -4.83 -7.67
N LEU A 33 10.89 -5.24 -8.26
CA LEU A 33 9.59 -5.16 -7.59
C LEU A 33 9.54 -5.97 -6.29
N ASP A 34 10.26 -7.09 -6.20
CA ASP A 34 10.29 -7.92 -5.00
C ASP A 34 11.10 -7.26 -3.88
N GLU A 35 12.21 -6.59 -4.23
CA GLU A 35 12.97 -5.77 -3.29
C GLU A 35 12.14 -4.61 -2.76
N LEU A 36 11.37 -3.94 -3.64
CA LEU A 36 10.47 -2.87 -3.23
C LEU A 36 9.35 -3.39 -2.32
N SER A 37 8.69 -4.51 -2.65
CA SER A 37 7.67 -5.10 -1.78
C SER A 37 8.22 -5.47 -0.41
N ARG A 38 9.44 -6.01 -0.37
CA ARG A 38 10.13 -6.32 0.88
C ARG A 38 10.43 -5.06 1.68
N ASP A 39 10.99 -4.04 1.04
CA ASP A 39 11.33 -2.78 1.70
C ASP A 39 10.08 -2.07 2.23
N ALA A 40 8.98 -2.06 1.46
CA ALA A 40 7.70 -1.46 1.86
C ALA A 40 7.09 -2.09 3.11
N THR A 41 7.33 -3.39 3.34
CA THR A 41 6.67 -4.15 4.41
C THR A 41 7.58 -4.54 5.58
N GLN A 42 8.90 -4.58 5.36
CA GLN A 42 9.85 -5.14 6.33
C GLN A 42 11.00 -4.20 6.71
N SER A 43 11.18 -3.08 6.01
CA SER A 43 12.28 -2.16 6.36
C SER A 43 12.06 -1.58 7.76
N PRO A 44 13.09 -1.58 8.63
CA PRO A 44 13.00 -0.93 9.94
C PRO A 44 12.88 0.60 9.82
N ASP A 45 13.39 1.18 8.72
CA ASP A 45 13.34 2.61 8.46
C ASP A 45 12.00 3.00 7.82
N PRO A 46 11.15 3.82 8.47
CA PRO A 46 9.88 4.27 7.91
C PRO A 46 10.06 5.03 6.60
N LYS A 47 11.17 5.75 6.41
CA LYS A 47 11.44 6.46 5.16
C LYS A 47 11.64 5.49 4.00
N ALA A 48 12.42 4.44 4.21
CA ALA A 48 12.59 3.38 3.22
C ALA A 48 11.26 2.67 2.90
N ARG A 49 10.37 2.48 3.88
CA ARG A 49 9.01 1.95 3.62
C ARG A 49 8.20 2.88 2.74
N ILE A 50 8.20 4.19 3.04
CA ILE A 50 7.51 5.22 2.25
C ILE A 50 8.05 5.28 0.81
N ASP A 51 9.37 5.30 0.65
CA ASP A 51 10.01 5.40 -0.67
C ASP A 51 9.69 4.16 -1.51
N ALA A 52 9.75 2.97 -0.90
CA ALA A 52 9.35 1.73 -1.56
C ALA A 52 7.86 1.72 -1.95
N LEU A 53 6.98 2.18 -1.07
CA LEU A 53 5.54 2.27 -1.33
C LEU A 53 5.24 3.21 -2.51
N LYS A 54 5.91 4.36 -2.57
CA LYS A 54 5.78 5.31 -3.70
C LYS A 54 6.30 4.72 -5.00
N SER A 55 7.47 4.06 -4.97
CA SER A 55 8.04 3.41 -6.15
C SER A 55 7.14 2.27 -6.65
N LEU A 56 6.54 1.48 -5.76
CA LEU A 56 5.53 0.50 -6.14
C LEU A 56 4.31 1.16 -6.78
N GLY A 57 3.78 2.24 -6.20
CA GLY A 57 2.64 2.94 -6.80
C GLY A 57 2.90 3.48 -8.21
N GLN A 58 4.16 3.77 -8.55
CA GLN A 58 4.54 4.27 -9.87
C GLN A 58 4.88 3.16 -10.88
N TRP A 59 5.48 2.05 -10.43
CA TRP A 59 6.11 1.05 -11.30
C TRP A 59 5.69 -0.39 -11.01
N GLY A 60 4.95 -0.63 -9.93
CA GLY A 60 4.54 -1.95 -9.50
C GLY A 60 3.37 -2.50 -10.31
N ASP A 61 3.24 -3.81 -10.31
CA ASP A 61 2.00 -4.47 -10.70
C ASP A 61 0.92 -4.26 -9.63
N GLU A 62 -0.34 -4.33 -10.05
CA GLU A 62 -1.50 -4.03 -9.21
C GLU A 62 -1.51 -4.88 -7.92
N GLU A 63 -1.16 -6.16 -8.00
CA GLU A 63 -1.16 -7.08 -6.86
C GLU A 63 -0.14 -6.64 -5.79
N LYS A 64 1.10 -6.34 -6.19
CA LYS A 64 2.14 -5.88 -5.26
C LYS A 64 1.81 -4.52 -4.67
N VAL A 65 1.24 -3.62 -5.45
CA VAL A 65 0.80 -2.31 -4.96
C VAL A 65 -0.30 -2.48 -3.91
N GLN A 66 -1.33 -3.28 -4.20
CA GLN A 66 -2.42 -3.54 -3.26
C GLN A 66 -1.92 -4.17 -1.96
N ALA A 67 -1.05 -5.19 -2.05
CA ALA A 67 -0.48 -5.84 -0.87
C ALA A 67 0.36 -4.87 -0.01
N ALA A 68 1.21 -4.06 -0.64
CA ALA A 68 2.05 -3.09 0.07
C ALA A 68 1.20 -2.00 0.73
N VAL A 69 0.20 -1.46 0.04
CA VAL A 69 -0.72 -0.45 0.61
C VAL A 69 -1.54 -1.03 1.75
N ALA A 70 -2.10 -2.23 1.59
CA ALA A 70 -2.87 -2.89 2.65
C ALA A 70 -2.03 -3.09 3.93
N SER A 71 -0.77 -3.50 3.79
CA SER A 71 0.17 -3.58 4.91
C SER A 71 0.45 -2.21 5.53
N ALA A 72 0.70 -1.19 4.69
CA ALA A 72 1.13 0.13 5.14
C ALA A 72 0.01 0.92 5.85
N LEU A 73 -1.26 0.62 5.62
CA LEU A 73 -2.39 1.21 6.38
C LEU A 73 -2.38 0.82 7.85
N GLY A 74 -1.81 -0.34 8.20
CA GLY A 74 -1.65 -0.82 9.57
C GLY A 74 -0.27 -0.53 10.17
N ASP A 75 0.56 0.28 9.51
CA ASP A 75 1.94 0.50 9.92
C ASP A 75 2.04 1.22 11.28
N GLN A 76 3.08 0.92 12.05
CA GLN A 76 3.34 1.60 13.34
C GLN A 76 3.63 3.10 13.17
N ASP A 77 4.23 3.49 12.05
CA ASP A 77 4.60 4.85 11.74
C ASP A 77 3.46 5.62 11.06
N GLY A 78 3.15 6.81 11.58
CA GLY A 78 2.03 7.61 11.09
C GLY A 78 2.23 8.19 9.69
N GLU A 79 3.47 8.44 9.26
CA GLU A 79 3.75 8.93 7.90
C GLU A 79 3.60 7.81 6.87
N VAL A 80 3.98 6.58 7.24
CA VAL A 80 3.75 5.40 6.39
C VAL A 80 2.25 5.18 6.19
N ARG A 81 1.46 5.17 7.28
CA ARG A 81 -0.01 5.06 7.20
C ARG A 81 -0.63 6.18 6.38
N GLY A 82 -0.18 7.42 6.58
CA GLY A 82 -0.66 8.57 5.80
C GLY A 82 -0.32 8.48 4.32
N THR A 83 0.86 7.97 3.98
CA THR A 83 1.25 7.74 2.58
C THR A 83 0.37 6.67 1.94
N ALA A 84 0.11 5.57 2.65
CA ALA A 84 -0.76 4.51 2.17
C ALA A 84 -2.20 5.00 1.92
N LEU A 85 -2.75 5.77 2.86
CA LEU A 85 -4.08 6.36 2.69
C LEU A 85 -4.12 7.31 1.49
N ALA A 86 -3.10 8.15 1.29
CA ALA A 86 -3.03 9.02 0.12
C ALA A 86 -2.99 8.23 -1.20
N SER A 87 -2.31 7.09 -1.25
CA SER A 87 -2.33 6.20 -2.42
C SER A 87 -3.72 5.64 -2.72
N VAL A 88 -4.51 5.33 -1.68
CA VAL A 88 -5.89 4.87 -1.80
C VAL A 88 -6.78 5.97 -2.38
N GLN A 89 -6.71 7.17 -1.80
CA GLN A 89 -7.51 8.35 -2.22
C GLN A 89 -7.16 8.83 -3.63
N GLY A 90 -5.92 8.61 -4.08
CA GLY A 90 -5.49 8.89 -5.45
C GLY A 90 -6.16 8.00 -6.52
N GLY A 91 -7.00 7.03 -6.12
CA GLY A 91 -7.78 6.19 -7.04
C GLY A 91 -6.98 5.07 -7.72
N GLY A 92 -5.69 4.93 -7.40
CA GLY A 92 -4.81 3.93 -8.03
C GLY A 92 -4.85 2.55 -7.36
N VAL A 93 -5.48 2.41 -6.19
CA VAL A 93 -5.40 1.20 -5.37
C VAL A 93 -6.75 0.83 -4.75
N SER A 94 -7.24 -0.36 -5.08
CA SER A 94 -8.38 -0.98 -4.41
C SER A 94 -7.91 -1.67 -3.14
N ILE A 95 -8.56 -1.40 -2.02
CA ILE A 95 -8.27 -2.05 -0.74
C ILE A 95 -9.56 -2.52 -0.07
N PRO A 96 -9.49 -3.53 0.82
CA PRO A 96 -10.65 -3.93 1.61
C PRO A 96 -11.18 -2.77 2.46
N LEU A 97 -12.50 -2.62 2.53
CA LEU A 97 -13.16 -1.57 3.34
C LEU A 97 -12.87 -1.73 4.83
N GLU A 98 -12.53 -2.94 5.28
CA GLU A 98 -12.16 -3.25 6.65
C GLU A 98 -10.93 -2.45 7.10
N ALA A 99 -9.92 -2.31 6.23
CA ALA A 99 -8.72 -1.55 6.53
C ALA A 99 -9.02 -0.04 6.71
N LEU A 100 -9.89 0.51 5.86
CA LEU A 100 -10.37 1.89 6.00
C LEU A 100 -11.22 2.07 7.27
N THR A 101 -12.04 1.08 7.59
CA THR A 101 -12.87 1.09 8.80
C THR A 101 -12.02 1.10 10.06
N ASP A 102 -11.00 0.24 10.13
CA ASP A 102 -10.09 0.21 11.26
C ASP A 102 -9.33 1.53 11.42
N MET A 103 -8.82 2.09 10.32
CA MET A 103 -8.15 3.39 10.36
C MET A 103 -9.12 4.51 10.79
N ALA A 104 -10.31 4.59 10.21
CA ALA A 104 -11.31 5.63 10.50
C ALA A 104 -11.72 5.66 11.98
N LEU A 105 -11.75 4.50 12.64
CA LEU A 105 -12.27 4.37 14.01
C LEU A 105 -11.20 4.28 15.08
N LYS A 106 -9.97 3.87 14.73
CA LYS A 106 -8.97 3.45 15.73
C LYS A 106 -7.59 4.06 15.53
N ASP A 107 -7.31 4.74 14.40
CA ASP A 107 -5.97 5.33 14.20
C ASP A 107 -5.66 6.35 15.30
N ALA A 108 -4.42 6.33 15.80
CA ALA A 108 -3.97 7.28 16.81
C ALA A 108 -4.02 8.74 16.32
N SER A 109 -3.86 8.97 15.01
CA SER A 109 -3.90 10.30 14.39
C SER A 109 -5.34 10.69 14.03
N PRO A 110 -5.90 11.75 14.65
CA PRO A 110 -7.22 12.25 14.28
C PRO A 110 -7.33 12.67 12.82
N LYS A 111 -6.22 13.17 12.25
CA LYS A 111 -6.16 13.52 10.83
C LYS A 111 -6.33 12.29 9.94
N LEU A 112 -5.69 11.16 10.28
CA LEU A 112 -5.86 9.93 9.52
C LEU A 112 -7.25 9.33 9.70
N ARG A 113 -7.80 9.37 10.92
CA ARG A 113 -9.20 8.98 11.17
C ARG A 113 -10.17 9.77 10.30
N LEU A 114 -10.01 11.10 10.25
CA LEU A 114 -10.84 12.00 9.43
C LEU A 114 -10.80 11.64 7.95
N HIS A 115 -9.60 11.51 7.37
CA HIS A 115 -9.43 11.21 5.96
C HIS A 115 -9.90 9.80 5.61
N ALA A 116 -9.65 8.81 6.47
CA ALA A 116 -10.13 7.45 6.27
C ALA A 116 -11.66 7.36 6.39
N LEU A 117 -12.28 8.14 7.28
CA LEU A 117 -13.74 8.21 7.39
C LEU A 117 -14.37 8.79 6.11
N ASP A 118 -13.79 9.84 5.56
CA ASP A 118 -14.26 10.45 4.31
C ASP A 118 -14.18 9.44 3.15
N GLU A 119 -13.03 8.77 3.01
CA GLU A 119 -12.82 7.73 2.00
C GLU A 119 -13.77 6.53 2.18
N LEU A 120 -13.98 6.09 3.42
CA LEU A 120 -14.90 5.00 3.74
C LEU A 120 -16.33 5.35 3.32
N VAL A 121 -16.75 6.60 3.53
CA VAL A 121 -18.08 7.06 3.10
C VAL A 121 -18.20 7.05 1.58
N GLU A 122 -17.20 7.54 0.86
CA GLU A 122 -17.21 7.58 -0.61
C GLU A 122 -17.30 6.18 -1.24
N ARG A 123 -16.64 5.19 -0.62
CA ARG A 123 -16.60 3.80 -1.14
C ARG A 123 -17.75 2.91 -0.67
N SER A 124 -18.61 3.39 0.23
CA SER A 124 -19.63 2.56 0.84
C SER A 124 -21.04 2.94 0.44
N GLU A 125 -21.94 1.95 0.43
CA GLU A 125 -23.37 2.23 0.33
C GLU A 125 -23.84 2.95 1.61
N PRO A 126 -24.60 4.05 1.50
CA PRO A 126 -25.03 4.88 2.63
C PRO A 126 -25.57 4.08 3.84
N GLY A 127 -26.43 3.09 3.59
CA GLY A 127 -27.03 2.27 4.65
C GLY A 127 -26.07 1.30 5.35
N LYS A 128 -24.93 0.96 4.74
CA LYS A 128 -23.98 -0.03 5.27
C LYS A 128 -22.97 0.55 6.25
N ILE A 129 -22.89 1.87 6.39
CA ILE A 129 -21.90 2.57 7.22
C ILE A 129 -22.49 3.29 8.43
N VAL A 130 -23.79 3.15 8.68
CA VAL A 130 -24.49 3.91 9.74
C VAL A 130 -23.87 3.67 11.12
N GLU A 131 -23.50 2.43 11.45
CA GLU A 131 -22.92 2.12 12.75
C GLU A 131 -21.50 2.68 12.90
N GLN A 132 -20.69 2.61 11.85
CA GLN A 132 -19.35 3.22 11.81
C GLN A 132 -19.45 4.74 11.97
N LEU A 133 -20.42 5.37 11.30
CA LEU A 133 -20.68 6.81 11.43
C LEU A 133 -21.16 7.21 12.83
N LYS A 134 -22.01 6.40 13.48
CA LYS A 134 -22.41 6.63 14.88
C LYS A 134 -21.21 6.56 15.81
N GLN A 135 -20.36 5.56 15.65
CA GLN A 135 -19.15 5.44 16.45
C GLN A 135 -18.19 6.63 16.23
N ALA A 136 -17.97 7.04 14.97
CA ALA A 136 -17.14 8.21 14.66
C ALA A 136 -17.76 9.54 15.13
N ALA A 137 -19.08 9.62 15.33
CA ALA A 137 -19.73 10.79 15.92
C ALA A 137 -19.46 10.95 17.43
N GLU A 138 -18.92 9.91 18.08
CA GLU A 138 -18.45 9.92 19.46
C GLU A 138 -16.93 10.14 19.56
N ASP A 139 -16.26 10.39 18.44
CA ASP A 139 -14.81 10.60 18.41
C ASP A 139 -14.40 11.79 19.29
N PRO A 140 -13.30 11.68 20.07
CA PRO A 140 -12.83 12.78 20.92
C PRO A 140 -12.31 13.98 20.12
N ASP A 141 -11.94 13.80 18.85
CA ASP A 141 -11.55 14.90 17.98
C ASP A 141 -12.80 15.57 17.36
N PRO A 142 -12.98 16.88 17.54
CA PRO A 142 -14.17 17.58 17.09
C PRO A 142 -14.34 17.59 15.56
N HIS A 143 -13.26 17.48 14.78
CA HIS A 143 -13.37 17.44 13.31
C HIS A 143 -13.89 16.09 12.84
N VAL A 144 -13.41 14.99 13.43
CA VAL A 144 -13.90 13.63 13.13
C VAL A 144 -15.37 13.52 13.52
N GLN A 145 -15.70 13.94 14.74
CA GLN A 145 -17.08 13.99 15.23
C GLN A 145 -18.00 14.81 14.29
N ALA A 146 -17.58 16.02 13.90
CA ALA A 146 -18.39 16.89 13.04
C ALA A 146 -18.61 16.29 11.64
N LEU A 147 -17.57 15.67 11.06
CA LEU A 147 -17.68 14.98 9.78
C LEU A 147 -18.67 13.82 9.85
N ALA A 148 -18.55 12.97 10.87
CA ALA A 148 -19.43 11.83 11.08
C ALA A 148 -20.90 12.27 11.25
N GLN A 149 -21.17 13.27 12.08
CA GLN A 149 -22.52 13.80 12.27
C GLN A 149 -23.12 14.41 11.00
N ARG A 150 -22.30 15.08 10.18
CA ARG A 150 -22.73 15.61 8.88
C ARG A 150 -23.16 14.47 7.96
N TRP A 151 -22.38 13.39 7.90
CA TRP A 151 -22.69 12.22 7.08
C TRP A 151 -23.91 11.46 7.59
N LEU A 152 -24.08 11.28 8.91
CA LEU A 152 -25.29 10.68 9.50
C LEU A 152 -26.56 11.40 9.05
N ARG A 153 -26.60 12.73 9.17
CA ARG A 153 -27.76 13.53 8.72
C ARG A 153 -28.06 13.33 7.23
N ARG A 154 -27.02 13.17 6.40
CA ARG A 154 -27.18 12.94 4.97
C ARG A 154 -27.72 11.53 4.68
N VAL A 155 -27.18 10.51 5.33
CA VAL A 155 -27.62 9.12 5.16
C VAL A 155 -29.06 8.95 5.64
N GLU A 156 -29.41 9.49 6.81
CA GLU A 156 -30.78 9.46 7.34
C GLU A 156 -31.80 10.12 6.39
N GLY A 157 -31.38 11.19 5.70
CA GLY A 157 -32.19 11.85 4.67
C GLY A 157 -32.36 11.02 3.39
N GLN A 158 -31.44 10.11 3.08
CA GLN A 158 -31.49 9.24 1.89
C GLN A 158 -32.24 7.92 2.14
N VAL A 159 -32.29 7.46 3.40
CA VAL A 159 -32.94 6.19 3.77
C VAL A 159 -34.40 6.39 4.18
N ARG A 160 -34.86 7.63 4.40
CA ARG A 160 -36.28 7.91 4.63
C ARG A 160 -37.10 7.63 3.35
N PRO A 161 -38.19 6.85 3.46
CA PRO A 161 -39.05 6.48 2.33
C PRO A 161 -39.87 7.64 1.77
#